data_AF-A0A846A3Z8-F1
#
_entry.id   AF-A0A846A3Z8-F1
#
_cell.length_a   1.000
_cell.length_b   1.000
_cell.length_c   1.000
_cell.angle_alpha   90.00
_cell.angle_beta   90.00
_cell.angle_gamma   90.00
#
_symmetry.space_group_name_H-M   'P 1'
#
loop_
_entity.id
_entity.type
_entity.pdbx_description
1 polymer ?
#
loop_
_entity_poly.entity_id
_entity_poly.type
_entity_poly.pdbx_seq_one_letter_code
_entity_poly.pdbx_strand_id
1 'polypeptide(L)'
;MELAILSAAEIATLAFKKFLESGAGELAKHFTTAAITKMDELRKMIWEKLRNNSKAENALTAVEQGSSSDLERVADYLKVVMNEQPEFAKEIQVIAQEIHTGKIQDNSSNTMNINDNGKGLQNNIDKIEGGTNYVAQEMHIHQGSD
;
A
#
# COMPACT_ATOMS: atom_id res chain seq x y z
N MET A 1 -13.42 -9.76 -17.16
CA MET A 1 -12.27 -9.22 -16.41
C MET A 1 -11.44 -10.40 -15.99
N GLU A 2 -10.24 -10.54 -16.55
CA GLU A 2 -9.27 -11.51 -16.06
C GLU A 2 -8.74 -10.97 -14.73
N LEU A 3 -9.04 -11.65 -13.63
CA LEU A 3 -8.53 -11.28 -12.31
C LEU A 3 -7.04 -11.63 -12.29
N ALA A 4 -6.19 -10.64 -12.06
CA ALA A 4 -4.75 -10.89 -11.91
C ALA A 4 -4.52 -11.85 -10.73
N ILE A 5 -3.88 -12.99 -11.00
CA ILE A 5 -3.47 -13.96 -9.99
C ILE A 5 -2.17 -13.44 -9.38
N LEU A 6 -2.18 -13.18 -8.07
CA LEU A 6 -1.00 -12.71 -7.36
C LEU A 6 -0.06 -13.87 -7.06
N SER A 7 1.25 -13.66 -7.16
CA SER A 7 2.22 -14.67 -6.74
C SER A 7 2.22 -14.85 -5.22
N ALA A 8 2.70 -16.00 -4.74
CA ALA A 8 2.87 -16.24 -3.30
C ALA A 8 3.77 -15.17 -2.65
N ALA A 9 4.77 -14.68 -3.38
CA ALA A 9 5.63 -13.59 -2.93
C ALA A 9 4.85 -12.29 -2.74
N GLU A 10 4.03 -11.88 -3.72
CA GLU A 10 3.18 -10.69 -3.59
C GLU A 10 2.18 -10.81 -2.45
N ILE A 11 1.56 -11.98 -2.27
CA ILE A 11 0.63 -12.25 -1.18
C ILE A 11 1.35 -12.16 0.18
N ALA A 12 2.53 -12.77 0.31
CA ALA A 12 3.34 -12.66 1.52
C ALA A 12 3.74 -11.20 1.79
N THR A 13 4.18 -10.47 0.77
CA THR A 13 4.49 -9.04 0.90
C THR A 13 3.28 -8.26 1.40
N LEU A 14 2.09 -8.46 0.84
CA LEU A 14 0.88 -7.76 1.28
C LEU A 14 0.54 -8.08 2.75
N ALA A 15 0.63 -9.35 3.14
CA ALA A 15 0.28 -9.81 4.49
C ALA A 15 1.22 -9.27 5.57
N PHE A 16 2.52 -9.17 5.26
CA PHE A 16 3.55 -8.80 6.24
C PHE A 16 4.06 -7.37 6.08
N LYS A 17 3.54 -6.61 5.11
CA LYS A 17 3.95 -5.23 4.82
C LYS A 17 4.06 -4.36 6.07
N LYS A 18 3.08 -4.50 6.98
CA LYS A 18 2.99 -3.77 8.25
C LYS A 18 4.18 -3.93 9.20
N PHE A 19 4.85 -5.07 9.15
CA PHE A 19 6.00 -5.37 10.01
C PHE A 19 7.32 -4.93 9.36
N LEU A 20 7.31 -4.73 8.05
CA LEU A 20 8.47 -4.32 7.27
C LEU A 20 8.52 -2.80 7.05
N GLU A 21 7.37 -2.12 7.10
CA GLU A 21 7.27 -0.66 7.01
C GLU A 21 7.32 0.01 8.38
N SER A 22 7.82 1.24 8.42
CA SER A 22 8.20 1.98 9.64
C SER A 22 7.03 2.49 10.49
N GLY A 23 5.82 1.92 10.37
CA GLY A 23 4.68 2.21 11.22
C GLY A 23 3.34 2.33 10.48
N ALA A 24 2.25 2.30 11.26
CA ALA A 24 0.87 2.35 10.74
C ALA A 24 0.55 3.60 9.91
N GLY A 25 1.24 4.72 10.17
CA GLY A 25 1.08 5.96 9.42
C GLY A 25 1.60 5.88 7.97
N GLU A 26 2.58 5.00 7.70
CA GLU A 26 3.08 4.81 6.33
C GLU A 26 2.10 3.96 5.50
N LEU A 27 1.61 2.86 6.07
CA LEU A 27 0.59 2.02 5.44
C LEU A 27 -0.67 2.78 5.06
N ALA A 28 -1.15 3.68 5.93
CA ALA A 28 -2.35 4.47 5.71
C ALA A 28 -2.22 5.48 4.56
N LYS A 29 -1.00 5.78 4.09
CA LYS A 29 -0.78 6.59 2.88
C LYS A 29 -1.05 5.79 1.61
N HIS A 30 -0.78 4.48 1.64
CA HIS A 30 -0.83 3.61 0.47
C HIS A 30 -2.10 2.74 0.40
N PHE A 31 -2.80 2.56 1.52
CA PHE A 31 -3.94 1.66 1.63
C PHE A 31 -5.07 2.26 2.46
N THR A 32 -6.30 1.95 2.06
CA THR A 32 -7.48 2.25 2.86
C THR A 32 -7.49 1.47 4.18
N THR A 33 -8.18 1.98 5.21
CA THR A 33 -8.34 1.26 6.49
C THR A 33 -8.91 -0.15 6.31
N ALA A 34 -9.87 -0.32 5.40
CA ALA A 34 -10.45 -1.63 5.10
C ALA A 34 -9.41 -2.60 4.50
N ALA A 35 -8.55 -2.12 3.60
CA ALA A 35 -7.46 -2.92 3.06
C ALA A 35 -6.43 -3.30 4.13
N ILE A 36 -6.10 -2.37 5.04
CA ILE A 36 -5.21 -2.65 6.17
C ILE A 36 -5.81 -3.73 7.09
N THR A 37 -7.12 -3.67 7.38
CA THR A 37 -7.79 -4.74 8.13
C THR A 37 -7.70 -6.09 7.42
N LYS A 38 -7.88 -6.10 6.09
CA LYS A 38 -7.72 -7.33 5.28
C LYS A 38 -6.28 -7.83 5.23
N MET A 39 -5.27 -6.96 5.31
CA MET A 39 -3.87 -7.39 5.47
C MET A 39 -3.68 -8.16 6.78
N ASP A 40 -4.26 -7.67 7.89
CA ASP A 40 -4.20 -8.36 9.19
C ASP A 40 -4.94 -9.72 9.14
N GLU A 41 -6.05 -9.81 8.39
CA GLU A 41 -6.77 -11.07 8.14
C GLU A 41 -5.93 -12.05 7.31
N LEU A 42 -5.40 -11.60 6.18
CA LEU A 42 -4.53 -12.38 5.30
C LEU A 42 -3.31 -12.93 6.06
N ARG A 43 -2.68 -12.08 6.89
CA ARG A 43 -1.57 -12.48 7.76
C ARG A 43 -1.96 -13.62 8.69
N LYS A 44 -3.11 -13.51 9.38
CA LYS A 44 -3.59 -14.56 10.30
C LYS A 44 -3.83 -15.87 9.57
N MET A 45 -4.43 -15.85 8.38
CA MET A 45 -4.66 -17.06 7.59
C MET A 45 -3.35 -17.74 7.20
N ILE A 46 -2.36 -16.98 6.72
CA ILE A 46 -1.04 -17.50 6.37
C ILE A 46 -0.34 -18.06 7.60
N TRP A 47 -0.39 -17.35 8.74
CA TRP A 47 0.19 -17.79 9.99
C TRP A 47 -0.39 -19.11 10.47
N GLU A 48 -1.71 -19.20 10.57
CA GLU A 48 -2.43 -20.40 11.00
C GLU A 48 -2.17 -21.59 10.08
N LYS A 49 -1.97 -21.34 8.78
CA LYS A 49 -1.68 -22.39 7.82
C LYS A 49 -0.25 -22.91 7.91
N LEU A 50 0.73 -22.01 8.10
CA LEU A 50 2.15 -22.35 8.05
C LEU A 50 2.75 -22.72 9.42
N ARG A 51 2.12 -22.37 10.54
CA ARG A 51 2.65 -22.61 11.90
C ARG A 51 2.96 -24.07 12.23
N ASN A 52 2.32 -25.04 11.55
CA ASN A 52 2.58 -26.46 11.79
C ASN A 52 3.95 -26.92 11.25
N ASN A 53 4.64 -26.07 10.47
CA ASN A 53 6.00 -26.30 10.02
C ASN A 53 6.93 -25.38 10.82
N SER A 54 7.77 -25.96 11.68
CA SER A 54 8.68 -25.22 12.56
C SER A 54 9.63 -24.28 11.82
N LYS A 55 10.07 -24.62 10.60
CA LYS A 55 10.90 -23.72 9.78
C LYS A 55 10.10 -22.56 9.22
N ALA A 56 8.85 -22.80 8.85
CA ALA A 56 7.95 -21.75 8.38
C ALA A 56 7.55 -20.83 9.54
N GLU A 57 7.27 -21.37 10.72
CA GLU A 57 6.98 -20.60 11.94
C GLU A 57 8.16 -19.71 12.35
N ASN A 58 9.40 -20.21 12.26
CA ASN A 58 10.58 -19.41 12.51
C ASN A 58 10.72 -18.24 11.52
N ALA A 59 10.50 -18.50 10.22
CA ALA A 59 10.55 -17.46 9.19
C ALA A 59 9.43 -16.42 9.40
N LEU A 60 8.22 -16.88 9.68
CA LEU A 60 7.07 -16.06 10.03
C LEU A 60 7.37 -15.13 11.22
N THR A 61 7.94 -15.67 12.30
CA THR A 61 8.32 -14.90 13.49
C THR A 61 9.40 -13.87 13.17
N ALA A 62 10.41 -14.23 12.38
CA ALA A 62 11.47 -13.31 11.97
C ALA A 62 10.92 -12.15 11.14
N VAL A 63 9.99 -12.39 10.23
CA VAL A 63 9.33 -11.35 9.44
C VAL A 63 8.54 -10.38 10.33
N GLU A 64 7.84 -10.87 11.34
CA GLU A 64 7.13 -10.02 12.30
C GLU A 64 8.05 -9.19 13.20
N GLN A 65 9.31 -9.59 13.31
CA GLN A 65 10.37 -8.82 13.96
C GLN A 65 11.06 -7.85 12.98
N GLY A 66 10.60 -7.75 11.74
CA GLY A 66 11.11 -6.83 10.72
C GLY A 66 12.16 -7.44 9.77
N SER A 67 12.36 -8.76 9.79
CA SER A 67 13.30 -9.43 8.87
C SER A 67 12.73 -9.51 7.46
N SER A 68 13.11 -8.55 6.60
CA SER A 68 12.73 -8.58 5.18
C SER A 68 13.37 -9.73 4.41
N SER A 69 14.53 -10.24 4.86
CA SER A 69 15.21 -11.39 4.22
C SER A 69 14.49 -12.72 4.48
N ASP A 70 13.72 -12.83 5.56
CA ASP A 70 12.91 -14.03 5.85
C ASP A 70 11.57 -14.04 5.11
N LEU A 71 11.16 -12.92 4.50
CA LEU A 71 9.92 -12.84 3.73
C LEU A 71 9.91 -13.79 2.53
N GLU A 72 11.06 -13.92 1.86
CA GLU A 72 11.21 -14.85 0.73
C GLU A 72 11.00 -16.30 1.16
N ARG A 73 11.48 -16.68 2.36
CA ARG A 73 11.25 -18.01 2.92
C ARG A 73 9.77 -18.25 3.21
N VAL A 74 9.08 -17.26 3.77
CA VAL A 74 7.63 -17.33 3.96
C VAL A 74 6.90 -17.50 2.63
N ALA A 75 7.32 -16.77 1.59
CA ALA A 75 6.76 -16.90 0.24
C ALA A 75 6.97 -18.29 -0.36
N ASP A 76 8.14 -18.90 -0.18
CA ASP A 76 8.42 -20.27 -0.64
C ASP A 76 7.52 -21.30 0.04
N TYR A 77 7.38 -21.25 1.36
CA TYR A 77 6.47 -22.14 2.08
C TYR A 77 5.01 -21.91 1.66
N LEU A 78 4.62 -20.64 1.50
CA LEU A 78 3.28 -20.29 1.05
C LEU A 78 3.00 -20.83 -0.36
N LYS A 79 3.97 -20.75 -1.27
CA LYS A 79 3.88 -21.29 -2.63
C LYS A 79 3.63 -22.79 -2.64
N VAL A 80 4.36 -23.55 -1.82
CA VAL A 80 4.16 -25.00 -1.67
C VAL A 80 2.72 -25.29 -1.22
N VAL A 81 2.27 -24.61 -0.17
CA VAL A 81 0.92 -24.79 0.36
C VAL A 81 -0.16 -24.39 -0.65
N MET A 82 0.03 -23.31 -1.39
CA MET A 82 -0.91 -22.89 -2.43
C MET A 82 -1.04 -23.92 -3.55
N ASN A 83 0.06 -24.61 -3.91
CA ASN A 83 0.04 -25.66 -4.93
C ASN A 83 -0.64 -26.94 -4.41
N GLU A 84 -0.41 -27.29 -3.13
CA GLU A 84 -0.98 -28.49 -2.52
C GLU A 84 -2.45 -28.32 -2.10
N GLN A 85 -2.85 -27.09 -1.76
CA GLN A 85 -4.16 -26.78 -1.18
C GLN A 85 -4.85 -25.67 -1.99
N PRO A 86 -5.43 -26.00 -3.15
CA PRO A 86 -5.98 -25.02 -4.08
C PRO A 86 -7.15 -24.20 -3.51
N GLU A 87 -7.95 -24.77 -2.60
CA GLU A 87 -9.02 -24.02 -1.94
C GLU A 87 -8.47 -22.92 -1.02
N PHE A 88 -7.44 -23.24 -0.23
CA PHE A 88 -6.73 -22.21 0.54
C PHE A 88 -6.09 -21.16 -0.37
N ALA A 89 -5.50 -21.57 -1.49
CA ALA A 89 -4.94 -20.64 -2.47
C ALA A 89 -6.00 -19.67 -3.01
N LYS A 90 -7.20 -20.16 -3.33
CA LYS A 90 -8.32 -19.31 -3.78
C LYS A 90 -8.75 -18.33 -2.69
N GLU A 91 -8.89 -18.78 -1.45
CA GLU A 91 -9.30 -17.92 -0.34
C GLU A 91 -8.33 -16.75 -0.13
N ILE A 92 -7.02 -17.03 -0.05
CA ILE A 92 -6.03 -15.98 0.15
C ILE A 92 -5.86 -15.08 -1.09
N GLN A 93 -6.12 -15.59 -2.30
CA GLN A 93 -6.15 -14.80 -3.53
C GLN A 93 -7.27 -13.75 -3.50
N VAL A 94 -8.48 -14.15 -3.08
CA VAL A 94 -9.62 -13.23 -2.98
C VAL A 94 -9.28 -12.07 -2.04
N ILE A 95 -8.77 -12.38 -0.84
CA ILE A 95 -8.39 -11.34 0.13
C ILE A 95 -7.26 -10.47 -0.41
N ALA A 96 -6.25 -11.05 -1.04
CA ALA A 96 -5.14 -10.30 -1.63
C ALA A 96 -5.60 -9.35 -2.75
N GLN A 97 -6.59 -9.76 -3.55
CA GLN A 97 -7.21 -8.90 -4.57
C GLN A 97 -8.03 -7.77 -3.96
N GLU A 98 -8.75 -8.02 -2.87
CA GLU A 98 -9.47 -6.97 -2.14
C GLU A 98 -8.51 -5.95 -1.53
N ILE A 99 -7.36 -6.40 -1.00
CA ILE A 99 -6.28 -5.51 -0.54
C ILE A 99 -5.73 -4.69 -1.72
N HIS A 100 -5.49 -5.33 -2.87
CA HIS A 100 -5.00 -4.65 -4.07
C HIS A 100 -5.99 -3.57 -4.54
N THR A 101 -7.29 -3.86 -4.51
CA THR A 101 -8.35 -2.91 -4.85
C THR A 101 -8.40 -1.74 -3.88
N GLY A 102 -8.11 -1.99 -2.60
CA GLY A 102 -8.05 -0.94 -1.57
C GLY A 102 -6.71 -0.21 -1.47
N LYS A 103 -5.81 -0.37 -2.46
CA LYS A 103 -4.66 0.53 -2.65
C LYS A 103 -5.17 1.93 -3.00
N ILE A 104 -4.66 2.93 -2.29
CA ILE A 104 -4.86 4.33 -2.64
C ILE A 104 -3.96 4.57 -3.85
N GLN A 105 -4.55 4.61 -5.04
CA GLN A 105 -3.82 5.08 -6.21
C GLN A 105 -3.43 6.53 -5.95
N ASP A 106 -2.14 6.83 -6.06
CA ASP A 106 -1.67 8.20 -6.14
C ASP A 106 -2.15 8.77 -7.48
N ASN A 107 -3.38 9.26 -7.48
CA ASN A 107 -4.04 9.81 -8.65
C ASN A 107 -3.61 11.27 -8.87
N SER A 108 -2.39 11.64 -8.47
CA SER A 108 -1.68 12.82 -8.96
C SER A 108 -1.38 12.70 -10.46
N SER A 109 -2.42 12.47 -11.25
CA SER A 109 -2.47 12.99 -12.59
C SER A 109 -2.41 14.51 -12.43
N ASN A 110 -1.22 15.08 -12.62
CA ASN A 110 -1.04 16.49 -12.92
C ASN A 110 -1.87 16.78 -14.18
N THR A 111 -3.16 16.99 -13.99
CA THR A 111 -4.04 17.42 -15.06
C THR A 111 -3.82 18.91 -15.14
N MET A 112 -2.79 19.30 -15.89
CA MET A 112 -2.47 20.69 -16.17
C MET A 112 -3.63 21.26 -16.98
N ASN A 113 -4.59 21.88 -16.29
CA ASN A 113 -5.70 22.56 -16.93
C ASN A 113 -5.15 23.91 -17.41
N ILE A 114 -4.50 23.89 -18.58
CA ILE A 114 -4.12 25.11 -19.29
C ILE A 114 -5.42 25.68 -19.85
N ASN A 115 -6.05 26.59 -19.12
CA ASN A 115 -7.06 27.45 -19.72
C ASN A 115 -6.32 28.59 -20.43
N ASP A 116 -6.65 28.77 -21.70
CA ASP A 116 -6.11 29.78 -22.59
C ASP A 116 -6.25 31.17 -21.94
N ASN A 117 -5.20 31.99 -22.02
CA ASN A 117 -4.96 33.28 -21.34
C ASN A 117 -4.49 33.28 -19.86
N GLY A 118 -3.30 32.73 -19.63
CA GLY A 118 -2.21 33.59 -19.15
C GLY A 118 -1.98 33.78 -17.64
N LYS A 119 -2.53 32.97 -16.74
CA LYS A 119 -2.07 32.89 -15.33
C LYS A 119 -2.17 31.48 -14.78
N GLY A 120 -1.18 30.64 -15.09
CA GLY A 120 -1.02 29.34 -14.44
C GLY A 120 -0.58 29.53 -12.99
N LEU A 121 -1.52 29.50 -12.05
CA LEU A 121 -1.21 29.36 -10.63
C LEU A 121 -0.94 27.88 -10.35
N GLN A 122 0.34 27.51 -10.34
CA GLN A 122 0.80 26.26 -9.75
C GLN A 122 0.63 26.37 -8.24
N ASN A 123 -0.56 26.02 -7.74
CA ASN A 123 -0.70 25.74 -6.32
C ASN A 123 -0.06 24.38 -6.07
N ASN A 124 1.22 24.36 -5.69
CA ASN A 124 1.78 23.24 -4.96
C ASN A 124 1.00 23.14 -3.65
N ILE A 125 -0.11 22.40 -3.66
CA ILE A 125 -0.68 21.86 -2.43
C ILE A 125 0.18 20.66 -2.08
N ASP A 126 1.44 20.93 -1.73
CA ASP A 126 2.15 20.06 -0.81
C ASP A 126 1.29 20.07 0.46
N LYS A 127 0.87 18.88 0.87
CA LYS A 127 0.16 18.64 2.13
C LYS A 127 0.96 19.27 3.27
N ILE A 128 0.58 20.47 3.69
CA ILE A 128 0.96 20.97 5.00
C ILE A 128 -0.12 20.49 5.96
N GLU A 129 0.15 19.35 6.60
CA GLU A 129 -0.52 18.99 7.85
C GLU A 129 -0.35 20.15 8.84
N GLY A 130 -1.44 20.82 9.20
CA GLY A 130 -1.52 21.68 10.38
C GLY A 130 -1.11 23.16 10.26
N GLY A 131 -0.92 23.72 9.07
CA GLY A 131 -0.56 25.14 8.90
C GLY A 131 -1.73 26.01 8.44
N THR A 132 -2.16 26.99 9.24
CA THR A 132 -3.16 27.99 8.85
C THR A 132 -2.65 28.83 7.68
N ASN A 133 -3.31 28.77 6.53
CA ASN A 133 -2.96 29.56 5.36
C ASN A 133 -3.39 31.03 5.52
N TYR A 134 -2.44 31.94 5.64
CA TYR A 134 -2.67 33.37 5.42
C TYR A 134 -2.62 33.65 3.92
N VAL A 135 -3.79 33.73 3.29
CA VAL A 135 -3.91 34.26 1.93
C VAL A 135 -3.77 35.78 2.03
N ALA A 136 -2.59 36.32 1.77
CA ALA A 136 -2.44 37.75 1.53
C ALA A 136 -3.14 38.07 0.19
N GLN A 137 -4.36 38.61 0.27
CA GLN A 137 -5.02 39.20 -0.89
C GLN A 137 -4.38 40.55 -1.21
N GLU A 138 -4.18 40.78 -2.51
CA GLU A 138 -3.82 42.04 -3.18
C GLU A 138 -2.33 42.42 -3.22
N MET A 139 -1.65 41.97 -4.28
CA MET A 139 -0.57 42.75 -4.90
C MET A 139 -1.15 43.56 -6.06
N HIS A 140 -1.37 44.86 -5.84
CA HIS A 140 -1.58 45.82 -6.91
C HIS A 140 -0.23 46.20 -7.53
N ILE A 141 0.02 45.72 -8.75
CA ILE A 141 1.16 46.14 -9.57
C ILE A 141 0.66 47.26 -10.49
N HIS A 142 1.06 48.50 -10.22
CA HIS A 142 0.91 49.61 -11.15
C HIS A 142 2.11 49.63 -12.09
N GLN A 143 1.88 49.42 -13.40
CA GLN A 143 2.91 49.47 -14.43
C GLN A 143 2.70 50.73 -15.29
N GLY A 144 3.64 51.67 -15.12
CA GLY A 144 4.07 52.87 -15.85
C GLY A 144 3.25 53.57 -16.94
N SER A 145 3.55 54.86 -17.12
CA SER A 145 3.67 55.52 -18.43
C SER A 145 4.63 56.72 -18.26
N ASP A 146 5.54 56.89 -19.24
CA ASP A 146 6.40 58.07 -19.44
C ASP A 146 5.64 59.41 -19.43
#